data_AF-A0A128EUG6-F1
#
_entry.id   AF-A0A128EUG6-F1
#
_cell.length_a   1.000
_cell.length_b   1.000
_cell.length_c   1.000
_cell.angle_alpha   90.00
_cell.angle_beta   90.00
_cell.angle_gamma   90.00
#
_symmetry.space_group_name_H-M   'P 1'
#
loop_
_entity.id
_entity.type
_entity.pdbx_description
1 polymer ?
#
loop_
_entity_poly.entity_id
_entity_poly.type
_entity_poly.pdbx_seq_one_letter_code
_entity_poly.pdbx_strand_id
1 'polypeptide(L)'
;MEWFNWILSSADSTLRLAVPLIFAAMAGIFSERAGVVDIGLEGKMLFAAFAAAAVSYVTGNPWLGLLAAIAGSMMLALVHGYASITQKGDQIISGLAVNFFASGMTITLGHAWFQRGGQTPTLHNDQRFLPAELPGAEWLGDTIPVIGPLYRDVISGHNILVYLAFIAVIITWWVLFRTRFGLRLRAVGEEPNAIDTAGISVVWLRYRAVLIAGLLCGLAGAYLSTAQNAAFGKEMTAGQGYIALAAVIFGKWQPRNALLACLLFGFLSALETRMQGVSIPLIGVLPTQLFSALPYVLTVVLLAGFIGKAIAPKAIGRPYEKER
;
A
#
# COMPACT_ATOMS: atom_id res chain seq x y z
N MET A 1 32.58 -3.78 -10.65
CA MET A 1 32.23 -3.38 -9.27
C MET A 1 31.13 -2.31 -9.27
N GLU A 2 31.27 -1.20 -10.00
CA GLU A 2 30.23 -0.14 -10.02
C GLU A 2 28.84 -0.61 -10.49
N TRP A 3 28.77 -1.35 -11.60
CA TRP A 3 27.49 -1.92 -12.08
C TRP A 3 26.83 -2.86 -11.07
N PHE A 4 27.63 -3.61 -10.30
CA PHE A 4 27.12 -4.54 -9.29
C PHE A 4 26.51 -3.78 -8.10
N ASN A 5 27.20 -2.75 -7.60
CA ASN A 5 26.69 -1.87 -6.55
C ASN A 5 25.47 -1.08 -7.01
N TRP A 6 25.43 -0.70 -8.29
CA TRP A 6 24.25 -0.05 -8.89
C TRP A 6 23.03 -0.98 -8.89
N ILE A 7 23.21 -2.25 -9.27
CA ILE A 7 22.13 -3.26 -9.24
C ILE A 7 21.64 -3.50 -7.80
N LEU A 8 22.56 -3.74 -6.86
CA LEU A 8 22.21 -4.00 -5.46
C LEU A 8 21.44 -2.83 -4.84
N SER A 9 21.97 -1.62 -4.98
CA SER A 9 21.33 -0.43 -4.41
C SER A 9 20.01 -0.07 -5.12
N SER A 10 19.82 -0.48 -6.38
CA SER A 10 18.53 -0.34 -7.08
C SER A 10 17.51 -1.37 -6.60
N ALA A 11 17.93 -2.60 -6.34
CA ALA A 11 17.08 -3.65 -5.77
C ALA A 11 16.61 -3.27 -4.35
N ASP A 12 17.52 -2.76 -3.53
CA ASP A 12 17.24 -2.26 -2.18
C ASP A 12 16.21 -1.10 -2.20
N SER A 13 16.41 -0.09 -3.04
CA SER A 13 15.40 0.99 -3.23
C SER A 13 14.07 0.47 -3.77
N THR A 14 14.09 -0.53 -4.66
CA THR A 14 12.88 -1.16 -5.19
C THR A 14 12.05 -1.79 -4.08
N LEU A 15 12.68 -2.53 -3.17
CA LEU A 15 12.00 -3.17 -2.05
C LEU A 15 11.35 -2.13 -1.15
N ARG A 16 12.08 -1.09 -0.75
CA ARG A 16 11.53 -0.01 0.08
C ARG A 16 10.35 0.71 -0.58
N LEU A 17 10.47 1.08 -1.85
CA LEU A 17 9.43 1.81 -2.57
C LEU A 17 8.19 0.93 -2.87
N ALA A 18 8.36 -0.40 -2.95
CA ALA A 18 7.25 -1.32 -3.15
C ALA A 18 6.39 -1.55 -1.89
N VAL A 19 6.94 -1.38 -0.68
CA VAL A 19 6.25 -1.69 0.59
C VAL A 19 4.87 -1.04 0.75
N PRO A 20 4.70 0.28 0.59
CA PRO A 20 3.38 0.91 0.73
C PRO A 20 2.40 0.38 -0.34
N LEU A 21 2.90 0.11 -1.55
CA LEU A 21 2.11 -0.47 -2.64
C LEU A 21 1.68 -1.91 -2.32
N ILE A 22 2.55 -2.73 -1.72
CA ILE A 22 2.26 -4.11 -1.35
C ILE A 22 1.12 -4.15 -0.33
N PHE A 23 1.23 -3.37 0.74
CA PHE A 23 0.18 -3.30 1.77
C PHE A 23 -1.15 -2.84 1.19
N ALA A 24 -1.14 -1.74 0.42
CA ALA A 24 -2.35 -1.20 -0.21
C ALA A 24 -2.94 -2.16 -1.26
N ALA A 25 -2.12 -2.90 -2.01
CA ALA A 25 -2.60 -3.88 -2.97
C ALA A 25 -3.24 -5.08 -2.26
N MET A 26 -2.64 -5.57 -1.17
CA MET A 26 -3.26 -6.63 -0.36
C MET A 26 -4.60 -6.15 0.23
N ALA A 27 -4.67 -4.89 0.68
CA ALA A 27 -5.90 -4.25 1.13
C ALA A 27 -6.99 -4.26 0.05
N GLY A 28 -6.64 -3.80 -1.16
CA GLY A 28 -7.52 -3.80 -2.32
C GLY A 28 -8.00 -5.20 -2.71
N ILE A 29 -7.13 -6.22 -2.67
CA ILE A 29 -7.53 -7.61 -2.94
C ILE A 29 -8.61 -8.06 -1.97
N PHE A 30 -8.48 -7.80 -0.65
CA PHE A 30 -9.52 -8.20 0.30
C PHE A 30 -10.84 -7.50 0.01
N SER A 31 -10.84 -6.18 -0.17
CA SER A 31 -12.06 -5.41 -0.41
C SER A 31 -12.75 -5.83 -1.71
N GLU A 32 -12.00 -5.91 -2.80
CA GLU A 32 -12.58 -6.18 -4.12
C GLU A 32 -12.99 -7.64 -4.29
N ARG A 33 -12.28 -8.59 -3.66
CA ARG A 33 -12.73 -10.00 -3.60
C ARG A 33 -14.04 -10.15 -2.84
N ALA A 34 -14.40 -9.20 -1.97
CA ALA A 34 -15.71 -9.15 -1.30
C ALA A 34 -16.79 -8.45 -2.14
N GLY A 35 -16.44 -7.92 -3.31
CA GLY A 35 -17.32 -7.13 -4.17
C GLY A 35 -17.45 -5.66 -3.75
N VAL A 36 -16.51 -5.15 -2.95
CA VAL A 36 -16.46 -3.73 -2.53
C VAL A 36 -15.24 -3.05 -3.17
N VAL A 37 -15.49 -2.20 -4.16
CA VAL A 37 -14.50 -1.31 -4.80
C VAL A 37 -14.07 -0.27 -3.79
N ASP A 38 -12.76 -0.11 -3.62
CA ASP A 38 -12.19 0.78 -2.61
C ASP A 38 -11.16 1.73 -3.25
N ILE A 39 -11.64 2.75 -3.95
CA ILE A 39 -10.78 3.85 -4.42
C ILE A 39 -10.29 4.70 -3.24
N GLY A 40 -10.90 4.52 -2.06
CA GLY A 40 -10.56 5.16 -0.81
C GLY A 40 -9.22 4.73 -0.19
N LEU A 41 -8.50 3.77 -0.80
CA LEU A 41 -7.19 3.30 -0.33
C LEU A 41 -6.20 4.47 -0.18
N GLU A 42 -6.21 5.42 -1.12
CA GLU A 42 -5.36 6.62 -1.11
C GLU A 42 -5.58 7.46 0.16
N GLY A 43 -6.83 7.83 0.45
CA GLY A 43 -7.17 8.64 1.62
C GLY A 43 -6.91 7.91 2.94
N LYS A 44 -7.17 6.60 2.97
CA LYS A 44 -6.87 5.76 4.16
C LYS A 44 -5.38 5.76 4.47
N MET A 45 -4.53 5.58 3.45
CA MET A 45 -3.08 5.66 3.59
C MET A 45 -2.62 7.05 4.03
N LEU A 46 -3.18 8.11 3.43
CA LEU A 46 -2.78 9.49 3.72
C LEU A 46 -3.12 9.86 5.17
N PHE A 47 -4.33 9.56 5.61
CA PHE A 47 -4.76 9.79 6.99
C PHE A 47 -3.96 8.95 7.99
N ALA A 48 -3.70 7.67 7.65
CA ALA A 48 -2.84 6.81 8.46
C ALA A 48 -1.42 7.37 8.61
N ALA A 49 -0.84 7.89 7.53
CA ALA A 49 0.50 8.46 7.56
C ALA A 49 0.56 9.71 8.46
N PHE A 50 -0.45 10.57 8.41
CA PHE A 50 -0.58 11.70 9.32
C PHE A 50 -0.72 11.23 10.78
N ALA A 51 -1.63 10.29 11.05
CA ALA A 51 -1.88 9.78 12.39
C ALA A 51 -0.63 9.11 13.00
N ALA A 52 0.11 8.33 12.21
CA ALA A 52 1.38 7.75 12.64
C ALA A 52 2.40 8.81 13.03
N ALA A 53 2.68 9.77 12.16
CA ALA A 53 3.69 10.80 12.44
C ALA A 53 3.28 11.70 13.61
N ALA A 54 2.03 12.13 13.68
CA ALA A 54 1.54 12.98 14.75
C ALA A 54 1.65 12.28 16.11
N VAL A 55 1.19 11.03 16.22
CA VAL A 55 1.23 10.30 17.49
C VAL A 55 2.65 9.87 17.85
N SER A 56 3.47 9.42 16.89
CA SER A 56 4.87 9.09 17.16
C SER A 56 5.65 10.30 17.65
N TYR A 57 5.41 11.49 17.09
CA TYR A 57 6.04 12.72 17.55
C TYR A 57 5.64 13.09 18.97
N VAL A 58 4.35 13.07 19.28
CA VAL A 58 3.82 13.49 20.59
C VAL A 58 4.17 12.49 21.70
N THR A 59 4.12 11.19 21.39
CA THR A 59 4.36 10.13 22.39
C THR A 59 5.81 9.70 22.49
N GLY A 60 6.64 10.05 21.51
CA GLY A 60 8.00 9.54 21.41
C GLY A 60 8.09 8.05 21.00
N ASN A 61 7.00 7.44 20.51
CA ASN A 61 6.95 5.99 20.29
C ASN A 61 6.38 5.61 18.89
N PRO A 62 7.14 4.89 18.04
CA PRO A 62 6.70 4.48 16.71
C PRO A 62 5.56 3.46 16.73
N TRP A 63 5.47 2.64 17.77
CA TRP A 63 4.42 1.63 17.92
C TRP A 63 3.06 2.24 18.23
N LEU A 64 3.02 3.29 19.06
CA LEU A 64 1.80 4.04 19.31
C LEU A 64 1.34 4.78 18.05
N GLY A 65 2.29 5.31 17.26
CA GLY A 65 2.00 5.84 15.93
C GLY A 65 1.40 4.80 14.99
N LEU A 66 1.98 3.60 14.95
CA LEU A 66 1.47 2.48 14.14
C LEU A 66 0.03 2.12 14.52
N LEU A 67 -0.26 2.01 15.82
CA LEU A 67 -1.61 1.73 16.31
C LEU A 67 -2.60 2.84 15.95
N ALA A 68 -2.19 4.11 16.06
CA ALA A 68 -3.00 5.26 15.67
C ALA A 68 -3.30 5.27 14.16
N ALA A 69 -2.32 4.92 13.33
CA ALA A 69 -2.48 4.80 11.88
C ALA A 69 -3.47 3.68 11.51
N ILE A 70 -3.34 2.51 12.13
CA ILE A 70 -4.29 1.41 11.95
C ILE A 70 -5.70 1.83 12.37
N ALA A 71 -5.85 2.43 13.55
CA ALA A 71 -7.14 2.87 14.06
C ALA A 71 -7.79 3.93 13.14
N GLY A 72 -7.02 4.94 12.72
CA GLY A 72 -7.49 6.00 11.82
C GLY A 72 -7.93 5.47 10.46
N SER A 73 -7.12 4.58 9.86
CA SER A 73 -7.47 3.94 8.59
C SER A 73 -8.68 3.00 8.71
N MET A 74 -8.79 2.21 9.78
CA MET A 74 -9.95 1.36 10.04
C MET A 74 -11.23 2.18 10.25
N MET A 75 -11.14 3.35 10.89
CA MET A 75 -12.27 4.27 11.03
C MET A 75 -12.77 4.76 9.67
N LEU A 76 -11.86 5.20 8.79
CA LEU A 76 -12.22 5.60 7.41
C LEU A 76 -12.74 4.42 6.59
N ALA A 77 -12.19 3.22 6.80
CA ALA A 77 -12.70 2.00 6.19
C ALA A 77 -14.12 1.68 6.66
N LEU A 78 -14.45 1.88 7.94
CA LEU A 78 -15.82 1.72 8.44
C LEU A 78 -16.78 2.74 7.84
N VAL A 79 -16.36 4.01 7.68
CA VAL A 79 -17.16 5.03 6.99
C VAL A 79 -17.47 4.60 5.55
N HIS A 80 -16.44 4.15 4.83
CA HIS A 80 -16.61 3.62 3.48
C HIS A 80 -17.54 2.39 3.45
N GLY A 81 -17.32 1.42 4.34
CA GLY A 81 -18.14 0.22 4.46
C GLY A 81 -19.59 0.53 4.83
N TYR A 82 -19.83 1.53 5.69
CA TYR A 82 -21.17 1.98 6.03
C TYR A 82 -21.90 2.58 4.84
N ALA A 83 -21.27 3.50 4.12
CA ALA A 83 -21.85 4.10 2.93
C ALA A 83 -22.10 3.07 1.82
N SER A 84 -21.14 2.16 1.56
CA SER A 84 -21.22 1.21 0.45
C SER A 84 -22.04 -0.05 0.73
N ILE A 85 -21.94 -0.61 1.95
CA ILE A 85 -22.54 -1.91 2.30
C ILE A 85 -23.92 -1.70 2.93
N THR A 86 -24.03 -0.84 3.95
CA THR A 86 -25.28 -0.65 4.69
C THR A 86 -26.22 0.30 3.95
N GLN A 87 -25.70 1.45 3.50
CA GLN A 87 -26.49 2.44 2.76
C GLN A 87 -26.59 2.14 1.26
N LYS A 88 -25.93 1.08 0.78
CA LYS A 88 -25.94 0.67 -0.63
C LYS A 88 -25.53 1.79 -1.61
N GLY A 89 -24.74 2.75 -1.12
CA GLY A 89 -24.28 3.88 -1.90
C GLY A 89 -23.24 3.47 -2.93
N ASP A 90 -23.03 4.35 -3.90
CA ASP A 90 -21.99 4.18 -4.90
C ASP A 90 -20.60 4.12 -4.22
N GLN A 91 -19.89 3.04 -4.51
CA GLN A 91 -18.62 2.70 -3.86
C GLN A 91 -17.49 3.63 -4.32
N ILE A 92 -17.54 4.10 -5.58
CA ILE A 92 -16.58 5.05 -6.15
C ILE A 92 -16.76 6.40 -5.47
N ILE A 93 -18.01 6.89 -5.38
CA ILE A 93 -18.33 8.17 -4.72
C ILE A 93 -17.91 8.14 -3.26
N SER A 94 -18.22 7.05 -2.54
CA SER A 94 -17.80 6.90 -1.14
C SER A 94 -16.28 6.88 -0.99
N GLY A 95 -15.56 6.17 -1.87
CA GLY A 95 -14.10 6.14 -1.85
C GLY A 95 -13.48 7.51 -2.13
N LEU A 96 -13.99 8.25 -3.12
CA LEU A 96 -13.55 9.61 -3.42
C LEU A 96 -13.82 10.57 -2.26
N ALA A 97 -14.97 10.45 -1.59
CA ALA A 97 -15.27 11.24 -0.40
C ALA A 97 -14.27 10.99 0.74
N VAL A 98 -13.86 9.73 0.95
CA VAL A 98 -12.80 9.39 1.92
C VAL A 98 -11.46 10.03 1.52
N ASN A 99 -11.12 10.05 0.22
CA ASN A 99 -9.89 10.68 -0.26
C ASN A 99 -9.90 12.20 -0.02
N PHE A 100 -10.97 12.89 -0.39
CA PHE A 100 -11.09 14.33 -0.14
C PHE A 100 -11.13 14.68 1.35
N PHE A 101 -11.82 13.86 2.15
CA PHE A 101 -11.81 14.01 3.60
C PHE A 101 -10.40 13.90 4.16
N ALA A 102 -9.65 12.85 3.80
CA ALA A 102 -8.28 12.67 4.24
C ALA A 102 -7.40 13.84 3.80
N SER A 103 -7.41 14.20 2.51
CA SER A 103 -6.64 15.32 1.96
C SER A 103 -6.88 16.63 2.74
N GLY A 104 -8.15 17.00 2.97
CA GLY A 104 -8.48 18.22 3.70
C GLY A 104 -8.15 18.15 5.20
N MET A 105 -8.48 17.04 5.85
CA MET A 105 -8.31 16.88 7.29
C MET A 105 -6.85 16.81 7.72
N THR A 106 -6.00 16.08 7.00
CA THR A 106 -4.59 15.95 7.38
C THR A 106 -3.85 17.29 7.31
N ILE A 107 -4.18 18.12 6.32
CA ILE A 107 -3.61 19.46 6.19
C ILE A 107 -4.15 20.37 7.31
N THR A 108 -5.47 20.34 7.54
CA THR A 108 -6.11 21.20 8.56
C THR A 108 -5.60 20.88 9.96
N LEU A 109 -5.55 19.60 10.33
CA LEU A 109 -5.03 19.15 11.61
C LEU A 109 -3.53 19.41 11.74
N GLY A 110 -2.74 19.16 10.69
CA GLY A 110 -1.31 19.45 10.70
C GLY A 110 -1.02 20.94 10.91
N HIS A 111 -1.81 21.82 10.31
CA HIS A 111 -1.72 23.26 10.55
C HIS A 111 -2.17 23.63 11.97
N ALA A 112 -3.32 23.12 12.43
CA ALA A 112 -3.87 23.45 13.74
C ALA A 112 -3.00 22.97 14.92
N TRP A 113 -2.40 21.77 14.82
CA TRP A 113 -1.61 21.18 15.89
C TRP A 113 -0.13 21.58 15.86
N PHE A 114 0.46 21.68 14.68
CA PHE A 114 1.91 21.85 14.55
C PHE A 114 2.33 23.18 13.93
N GLN A 115 1.38 23.98 13.42
CA GLN A 115 1.64 25.30 12.82
C GLN A 115 2.68 25.28 11.70
N ARG A 116 2.82 24.14 11.00
CA ARG A 116 3.80 23.91 9.92
C ARG A 116 3.13 23.64 8.57
N GLY A 117 2.15 24.47 8.20
CA GLY A 117 1.52 24.43 6.87
C GLY A 117 0.92 23.06 6.48
N GLY A 118 0.41 22.29 7.46
CA GLY A 118 -0.15 20.96 7.23
C GLY A 118 0.85 19.79 7.33
N GLN A 119 2.11 20.06 7.72
CA GLN A 119 3.13 19.04 7.97
C GLN A 119 3.27 18.74 9.46
N THR A 120 3.78 17.56 9.80
CA THR A 120 4.20 17.26 11.18
C THR A 120 5.67 17.66 11.38
N PRO A 121 6.13 17.85 12.62
CA PRO A 121 7.55 17.97 12.92
C PRO A 121 8.32 16.71 12.49
N THR A 122 9.63 16.87 12.35
CA THR A 122 10.55 15.79 12.04
C THR A 122 10.69 14.86 13.25
N LEU A 123 10.48 13.58 13.01
CA LEU A 123 10.63 12.49 13.96
C LEU A 123 12.09 12.20 14.24
N HIS A 124 12.41 12.01 15.52
CA HIS A 124 13.72 11.56 15.97
C HIS A 124 13.85 10.03 15.81
N ASN A 125 15.07 9.51 15.99
CA ASN A 125 15.38 8.09 15.78
C ASN A 125 14.56 7.14 16.66
N ASP A 126 14.28 7.52 17.90
CA ASP A 126 13.43 6.81 18.86
C ASP A 126 11.94 6.80 18.48
N GLN A 127 11.53 7.71 17.59
CA GLN A 127 10.15 7.89 17.14
C GLN A 127 9.87 7.20 15.79
N ARG A 128 10.83 6.45 15.26
CA ARG A 128 10.84 5.89 13.91
C ARG A 128 11.08 4.40 13.89
N PHE A 129 10.62 3.74 12.84
CA PHE A 129 11.01 2.36 12.55
C PHE A 129 12.32 2.37 11.77
N LEU A 130 13.43 2.26 12.51
CA LEU A 130 14.76 2.21 11.93
C LEU A 130 15.04 0.83 11.29
N PRO A 131 15.93 0.78 10.29
CA PRO A 131 16.58 -0.45 9.84
C PRO A 131 17.04 -1.34 10.99
N ALA A 132 16.70 -2.63 10.94
CA ALA A 132 17.26 -3.63 11.83
C ALA A 132 18.15 -4.58 11.01
N GLU A 133 19.36 -4.81 11.49
CA GLU A 133 20.25 -5.79 10.89
C GLU A 133 19.86 -7.20 11.32
N LEU A 134 19.74 -8.11 10.34
CA LEU A 134 19.49 -9.52 10.61
C LEU A 134 20.76 -10.19 11.15
N PRO A 135 20.63 -11.19 12.05
CA PRO A 135 21.78 -11.91 12.57
C PRO A 135 22.61 -12.53 11.44
N GLY A 136 23.93 -12.39 11.53
CA GLY A 136 24.89 -12.89 10.53
C GLY A 136 25.07 -12.02 9.29
N ALA A 137 24.42 -10.85 9.20
CA ALA A 137 24.55 -9.96 8.03
C ALA A 137 25.98 -9.45 7.82
N GLU A 138 26.69 -9.08 8.90
CA GLU A 138 28.08 -8.65 8.80
C GLU A 138 29.01 -9.80 8.43
N TRP A 139 28.85 -10.95 9.09
CA TRP A 139 29.68 -12.12 8.85
C TRP A 139 29.50 -12.70 7.43
N LEU A 140 28.27 -12.83 6.92
CA LEU A 140 28.04 -13.27 5.53
C LEU A 140 28.50 -12.22 4.52
N GLY A 141 28.31 -10.92 4.83
CA GLY A 141 28.71 -9.79 3.99
C GLY A 141 30.17 -9.83 3.59
N ASP A 142 31.04 -10.11 4.57
CA ASP A 142 32.49 -10.08 4.39
C ASP A 142 33.07 -11.42 3.93
N THR A 143 32.36 -12.53 4.15
CA THR A 143 32.89 -13.89 3.93
C THR A 143 32.57 -14.47 2.54
N ILE A 144 31.45 -14.09 1.91
CA ILE A 144 31.01 -14.69 0.64
C ILE A 144 30.88 -13.62 -0.45
N PRO A 145 31.74 -13.64 -1.50
CA PRO A 145 31.59 -12.75 -2.65
C PRO A 145 30.20 -12.91 -3.29
N VAL A 146 29.57 -11.80 -3.67
CA VAL A 146 28.24 -11.73 -4.31
C VAL A 146 27.05 -12.03 -3.40
N ILE A 147 27.05 -13.15 -2.65
CA ILE A 147 25.92 -13.53 -1.78
C ILE A 147 25.91 -12.71 -0.48
N GLY A 148 27.09 -12.41 0.06
CA GLY A 148 27.24 -11.57 1.26
C GLY A 148 26.62 -10.18 1.10
N PRO A 149 27.03 -9.39 0.09
CA PRO A 149 26.46 -8.07 -0.18
C PRO A 149 24.96 -8.13 -0.50
N LEU A 150 24.49 -9.18 -1.17
CA LEU A 150 23.05 -9.37 -1.41
C LEU A 150 22.28 -9.57 -0.09
N TYR A 151 22.80 -10.39 0.82
CA TYR A 151 22.17 -10.60 2.11
C TYR A 151 22.27 -9.38 3.02
N ARG A 152 23.40 -8.66 3.01
CA ARG A 152 23.63 -7.46 3.83
C ARG A 152 22.81 -6.26 3.36
N ASP A 153 22.84 -5.97 2.05
CA ASP A 153 22.33 -4.71 1.51
C ASP A 153 20.90 -4.81 0.97
N VAL A 154 20.44 -6.00 0.59
CA VAL A 154 19.11 -6.19 -0.03
C VAL A 154 18.14 -6.93 0.91
N ILE A 155 18.62 -7.86 1.74
CA ILE A 155 17.75 -8.65 2.62
C ILE A 155 17.78 -8.12 4.06
N SER A 156 18.97 -7.85 4.59
CA SER A 156 19.19 -7.20 5.88
C SER A 156 19.06 -5.67 5.76
N GLY A 157 19.06 -4.96 6.89
CA GLY A 157 19.03 -3.48 6.90
C GLY A 157 17.67 -2.88 6.56
N HIS A 158 16.61 -3.68 6.54
CA HIS A 158 15.25 -3.20 6.37
C HIS A 158 14.56 -3.02 7.73
N ASN A 159 13.61 -2.09 7.79
CA ASN A 159 12.79 -1.92 8.99
C ASN A 159 11.71 -3.00 9.08
N ILE A 160 11.12 -3.16 10.29
CA ILE A 160 10.14 -4.21 10.58
C ILE A 160 8.93 -4.22 9.65
N LEU A 161 8.48 -3.04 9.18
CA LEU A 161 7.31 -2.92 8.30
C LEU A 161 7.58 -3.49 6.90
N VAL A 162 8.84 -3.50 6.44
CA VAL A 162 9.22 -4.14 5.16
C VAL A 162 8.97 -5.64 5.25
N TYR A 163 9.50 -6.29 6.29
CA TYR A 163 9.29 -7.73 6.48
C TYR A 163 7.82 -8.07 6.66
N LEU A 164 7.09 -7.24 7.40
CA LEU A 164 5.63 -7.38 7.56
C LEU A 164 4.88 -7.26 6.21
N ALA A 165 5.35 -6.46 5.25
CA ALA A 165 4.72 -6.35 3.94
C ALA A 165 4.80 -7.67 3.16
N PHE A 166 5.97 -8.30 3.13
CA PHE A 166 6.13 -9.61 2.47
C PHE A 166 5.36 -10.71 3.20
N ILE A 167 5.37 -10.71 4.53
CA ILE A 167 4.54 -11.61 5.34
C ILE A 167 3.06 -11.38 5.04
N ALA A 168 2.61 -10.14 4.88
CA ALA A 168 1.22 -9.82 4.55
C ALA A 168 0.80 -10.44 3.21
N VAL A 169 1.69 -10.57 2.22
CA VAL A 169 1.38 -11.28 0.97
C VAL A 169 1.13 -12.76 1.22
N ILE A 170 2.00 -13.40 2.01
CA ILE A 170 1.88 -14.83 2.36
C ILE A 170 0.59 -15.08 3.15
N ILE A 171 0.32 -14.24 4.15
CA ILE A 171 -0.90 -14.29 4.96
C ILE A 171 -2.12 -14.07 4.07
N THR A 172 -2.12 -13.06 3.20
CA THR A 172 -3.24 -12.77 2.30
C THR A 172 -3.53 -13.96 1.38
N TRP A 173 -2.50 -14.57 0.81
CA TRP A 173 -2.63 -15.80 0.02
C TRP A 173 -3.23 -16.95 0.84
N TRP A 174 -2.67 -17.21 2.03
CA TRP A 174 -3.15 -18.30 2.87
C TRP A 174 -4.60 -18.07 3.31
N VAL A 175 -4.93 -16.87 3.78
CA VAL A 175 -6.29 -16.50 4.19
C VAL A 175 -7.27 -16.65 3.02
N LEU A 176 -6.97 -16.13 1.83
CA LEU A 176 -7.91 -16.15 0.70
C LEU A 176 -8.09 -17.52 0.05
N PHE A 177 -7.03 -18.34 -0.01
CA PHE A 177 -7.03 -19.59 -0.77
C PHE A 177 -7.04 -20.85 0.08
N ARG A 178 -6.65 -20.78 1.35
CA ARG A 178 -6.54 -21.95 2.24
C ARG A 178 -7.51 -21.94 3.43
N THR A 179 -8.26 -20.86 3.67
CA THR A 179 -9.21 -20.80 4.79
C THR A 179 -10.68 -20.79 4.34
N ARG A 180 -11.58 -21.18 5.24
CA ARG A 180 -13.04 -21.09 5.06
C ARG A 180 -13.50 -19.65 4.87
N PHE A 181 -12.88 -18.69 5.57
CA PHE A 181 -13.17 -17.27 5.43
C PHE A 181 -12.87 -16.81 4.00
N GLY A 182 -11.69 -17.14 3.47
CA GLY A 182 -11.29 -16.75 2.11
C GLY A 182 -12.16 -17.35 1.02
N LEU A 183 -12.56 -18.62 1.16
CA LEU A 183 -13.47 -19.26 0.22
C LEU A 183 -14.84 -18.56 0.21
N ARG A 184 -15.41 -18.28 1.39
CA ARG A 184 -16.67 -17.54 1.51
C ARG A 184 -16.56 -16.12 0.97
N LEU A 185 -15.46 -15.44 1.27
CA LEU A 185 -15.21 -14.08 0.80
C LEU A 185 -15.17 -14.00 -0.72
N ARG A 186 -14.40 -14.88 -1.37
CA ARG A 186 -14.33 -14.95 -2.84
C ARG A 186 -15.69 -15.29 -3.44
N ALA A 187 -16.44 -16.21 -2.83
CA ALA A 187 -17.77 -16.55 -3.30
C ALA A 187 -18.76 -15.37 -3.16
N VAL A 188 -18.64 -14.55 -2.11
CA VAL A 188 -19.40 -13.30 -1.98
C VAL A 188 -19.09 -12.32 -3.12
N GLY A 189 -17.84 -12.22 -3.57
CA GLY A 189 -17.50 -11.37 -4.73
C GLY A 189 -17.98 -11.92 -6.07
N GLU A 190 -18.24 -13.23 -6.17
CA GLU A 190 -18.75 -13.87 -7.40
C GLU A 190 -20.28 -13.88 -7.44
N GLU A 191 -20.94 -14.42 -6.40
CA GLU A 191 -22.40 -14.58 -6.34
C GLU A 191 -22.89 -14.41 -4.88
N PRO A 192 -23.17 -13.17 -4.44
CA PRO A 192 -23.61 -12.89 -3.07
C PRO A 192 -24.89 -13.65 -2.66
N ASN A 193 -25.85 -13.77 -3.58
CA ASN A 193 -27.16 -14.40 -3.30
C ASN A 193 -27.01 -15.88 -2.97
N ALA A 194 -26.06 -16.58 -3.59
CA ALA A 194 -25.75 -17.98 -3.28
C ALA A 194 -25.15 -18.16 -1.88
N ILE A 195 -24.50 -17.14 -1.33
CA ILE A 195 -23.91 -17.19 0.02
C ILE A 195 -24.97 -16.90 1.10
N ASP A 196 -25.90 -15.99 0.84
CA ASP A 196 -26.98 -15.70 1.78
C ASP A 196 -27.99 -16.86 1.86
N THR A 197 -28.28 -17.54 0.75
CA THR A 197 -29.12 -18.76 0.75
C THR A 197 -28.48 -19.92 1.51
N ALA A 198 -27.13 -19.97 1.56
CA ALA A 198 -26.38 -20.89 2.43
C ALA A 198 -26.35 -20.46 3.92
N GLY A 199 -27.09 -19.41 4.30
CA GLY A 199 -27.23 -18.94 5.69
C GLY A 199 -26.07 -18.09 6.21
N ILE A 200 -25.20 -17.60 5.34
CA ILE A 200 -24.00 -16.83 5.73
C ILE A 200 -24.23 -15.34 5.44
N SER A 201 -24.01 -14.49 6.44
CA SER A 201 -24.15 -13.04 6.27
C SER A 201 -23.13 -12.45 5.29
N VAL A 202 -23.61 -12.05 4.11
CA VAL A 202 -22.84 -11.33 3.08
C VAL A 202 -22.34 -9.99 3.59
N VAL A 203 -23.24 -9.22 4.23
CA VAL A 203 -22.96 -7.89 4.80
C VAL A 203 -21.75 -7.96 5.73
N TRP A 204 -21.74 -8.94 6.63
CA TRP A 204 -20.69 -9.03 7.63
C TRP A 204 -19.35 -9.50 7.06
N LEU A 205 -19.37 -10.35 6.02
CA LEU A 205 -18.17 -10.70 5.26
C LEU A 205 -17.57 -9.49 4.54
N ARG A 206 -18.40 -8.65 3.91
CA ARG A 206 -17.95 -7.40 3.26
C ARG A 206 -17.33 -6.43 4.27
N TYR A 207 -17.95 -6.24 5.44
CA TYR A 207 -17.40 -5.38 6.49
C TYR A 207 -16.03 -5.86 6.99
N ARG A 208 -15.87 -7.17 7.22
CA ARG A 208 -14.58 -7.75 7.61
C ARG A 208 -13.50 -7.50 6.56
N ALA A 209 -13.85 -7.61 5.28
CA ALA A 209 -12.93 -7.36 4.18
C ALA A 209 -12.43 -5.91 4.17
N VAL A 210 -13.37 -4.96 4.29
CA VAL A 210 -13.06 -3.52 4.33
C VAL A 210 -12.25 -3.16 5.58
N LEU A 211 -12.52 -3.80 6.73
CA LEU A 211 -11.71 -3.61 7.94
C LEU A 211 -10.28 -4.14 7.80
N ILE A 212 -10.09 -5.31 7.18
CA ILE A 212 -8.75 -5.84 6.86
C ILE A 212 -8.04 -4.88 5.89
N ALA A 213 -8.76 -4.34 4.90
CA ALA A 213 -8.22 -3.33 4.00
C ALA A 213 -7.78 -2.07 4.77
N GLY A 214 -8.59 -1.59 5.71
CA GLY A 214 -8.24 -0.49 6.62
C GLY A 214 -6.96 -0.78 7.43
N LEU A 215 -6.84 -1.97 8.01
CA LEU A 215 -5.64 -2.37 8.75
C LEU A 215 -4.39 -2.30 7.86
N LEU A 216 -4.44 -2.88 6.66
CA LEU A 216 -3.31 -2.93 5.74
C LEU A 216 -2.95 -1.54 5.21
N CYS A 217 -3.93 -0.67 4.89
CA CYS A 217 -3.67 0.73 4.57
C CYS A 217 -3.07 1.52 5.75
N GLY A 218 -3.43 1.16 6.98
CA GLY A 218 -2.84 1.71 8.19
C GLY A 218 -1.34 1.42 8.26
N LEU A 219 -0.94 0.17 8.00
CA LEU A 219 0.48 -0.22 7.91
C LEU A 219 1.21 0.51 6.78
N ALA A 220 0.57 0.65 5.61
CA ALA A 220 1.13 1.36 4.48
C ALA A 220 1.39 2.84 4.81
N GLY A 221 0.41 3.54 5.38
CA GLY A 221 0.56 4.94 5.79
C GLY A 221 1.60 5.13 6.89
N ALA A 222 1.61 4.24 7.89
CA ALA A 222 2.64 4.29 8.93
C ALA A 222 4.06 4.15 8.36
N TYR A 223 4.26 3.24 7.39
CA TYR A 223 5.54 3.09 6.70
C TYR A 223 5.98 4.41 6.03
N LEU A 224 5.07 5.10 5.33
CA LEU A 224 5.40 6.32 4.59
C LEU A 224 6.00 7.41 5.49
N SER A 225 5.46 7.61 6.69
CA SER A 225 5.81 8.77 7.53
C SER A 225 6.76 8.46 8.69
N THR A 226 6.85 7.20 9.12
CA THR A 226 7.70 6.81 10.26
C THR A 226 8.92 5.96 9.88
N ALA A 227 8.93 5.39 8.68
CA ALA A 227 10.01 4.54 8.21
C ALA A 227 10.70 5.11 6.98
N GLN A 228 9.94 5.34 5.89
CA GLN A 228 10.46 5.88 4.64
C GLN A 228 10.85 7.35 4.78
N ASN A 229 9.92 8.18 5.27
CA ASN A 229 10.20 9.56 5.64
C ASN A 229 10.34 9.69 7.15
N ALA A 230 10.79 10.87 7.59
CA ALA A 230 10.89 11.23 9.00
C ALA A 230 9.79 12.21 9.44
N ALA A 231 8.75 12.44 8.63
CA ALA A 231 7.65 13.34 8.94
C ALA A 231 6.48 13.07 7.99
N PHE A 232 5.30 13.56 8.34
CA PHE A 232 4.19 13.71 7.41
C PHE A 232 4.34 14.98 6.57
N GLY A 233 4.08 14.85 5.27
CA GLY A 233 4.02 15.91 4.28
C GLY A 233 2.67 15.90 3.58
N LYS A 234 2.25 17.06 3.07
CA LYS A 234 1.00 17.21 2.32
C LYS A 234 1.01 16.27 1.10
N GLU A 235 -0.09 15.53 0.92
CA GLU A 235 -0.27 14.58 -0.20
C GLU A 235 0.90 13.60 -0.37
N MET A 236 1.56 13.17 0.72
CA MET A 236 2.74 12.29 0.66
C MET A 236 2.47 10.90 0.07
N THR A 237 1.23 10.46 0.03
CA THR A 237 0.84 9.21 -0.66
C THR A 237 0.96 9.36 -2.18
N ALA A 238 0.80 10.56 -2.73
CA ALA A 238 1.05 10.91 -4.12
C ALA A 238 0.44 9.93 -5.16
N GLY A 239 -0.76 9.41 -4.89
CA GLY A 239 -1.47 8.48 -5.78
C GLY A 239 -1.04 7.02 -5.66
N GLN A 240 -0.20 6.66 -4.68
CA GLN A 240 0.22 5.27 -4.44
C GLN A 240 -0.96 4.32 -4.17
N GLY A 241 -2.05 4.79 -3.57
CA GLY A 241 -3.28 4.01 -3.40
C GLY A 241 -3.92 3.65 -4.74
N TYR A 242 -3.89 4.56 -5.72
CA TYR A 242 -4.37 4.28 -7.08
C TYR A 242 -3.42 3.35 -7.85
N ILE A 243 -2.11 3.50 -7.66
CA ILE A 243 -1.10 2.59 -8.22
C ILE A 243 -1.30 1.18 -7.65
N ALA A 244 -1.57 1.06 -6.35
CA ALA A 244 -1.86 -0.21 -5.72
C ALA A 244 -3.14 -0.87 -6.28
N LEU A 245 -4.19 -0.08 -6.53
CA LEU A 245 -5.40 -0.56 -7.22
C LEU A 245 -5.08 -1.10 -8.63
N ALA A 246 -4.25 -0.39 -9.39
CA ALA A 246 -3.77 -0.88 -10.69
C ALA A 246 -2.99 -2.21 -10.54
N ALA A 247 -2.15 -2.33 -9.51
CA ALA A 247 -1.44 -3.58 -9.21
C ALA A 247 -2.40 -4.74 -8.86
N VAL A 248 -3.53 -4.49 -8.19
CA VAL A 248 -4.58 -5.50 -7.95
C VAL A 248 -5.18 -6.00 -9.27
N ILE A 249 -5.51 -5.08 -10.17
CA ILE A 249 -6.09 -5.39 -11.49
C ILE A 249 -5.08 -6.19 -12.33
N PHE A 250 -3.82 -5.74 -12.40
CA PHE A 250 -2.75 -6.42 -13.16
C PHE A 250 -2.44 -7.79 -12.56
N GLY A 251 -2.50 -7.86 -11.23
CA GLY A 251 -2.37 -9.08 -10.45
C GLY A 251 -3.55 -10.03 -10.61
N LYS A 252 -4.63 -9.66 -11.31
CA LYS A 252 -5.86 -10.45 -11.44
C LYS A 252 -6.41 -10.90 -10.08
N TRP A 253 -6.36 -10.00 -9.09
CA TRP A 253 -6.74 -10.27 -7.71
C TRP A 253 -6.05 -11.51 -7.09
N GLN A 254 -4.82 -11.81 -7.54
CA GLN A 254 -3.96 -12.86 -6.98
C GLN A 254 -2.80 -12.21 -6.21
N PRO A 255 -2.59 -12.53 -4.92
CA PRO A 255 -1.57 -11.90 -4.08
C PRO A 255 -0.16 -11.97 -4.66
N ARG A 256 0.21 -13.13 -5.23
CA ARG A 256 1.54 -13.33 -5.85
C ARG A 256 1.76 -12.38 -7.04
N ASN A 257 0.77 -12.25 -7.90
CA ASN A 257 0.92 -11.44 -9.11
C ASN A 257 0.83 -9.95 -8.78
N ALA A 258 0.01 -9.57 -7.79
CA ALA A 258 -0.03 -8.21 -7.26
C ALA A 258 1.31 -7.82 -6.62
N LEU A 259 1.98 -8.73 -5.88
CA LEU A 259 3.34 -8.51 -5.39
C LEU A 259 4.32 -8.21 -6.54
N LEU A 260 4.30 -9.00 -7.61
CA LEU A 260 5.17 -8.77 -8.77
C LEU A 260 4.89 -7.42 -9.43
N ALA A 261 3.62 -7.02 -9.54
CA ALA A 261 3.25 -5.70 -10.03
C ALA A 261 3.78 -4.59 -9.10
N CYS A 262 3.59 -4.70 -7.78
CA CYS A 262 4.11 -3.74 -6.81
C CYS A 262 5.64 -3.62 -6.85
N LEU A 263 6.36 -4.73 -7.01
CA LEU A 263 7.82 -4.73 -7.17
C LEU A 263 8.25 -4.04 -8.47
N LEU A 264 7.52 -4.26 -9.56
CA LEU A 264 7.76 -3.56 -10.83
C LEU A 264 7.55 -2.05 -10.67
N PHE A 265 6.45 -1.63 -10.03
CA PHE A 265 6.21 -0.22 -9.73
C PHE A 265 7.28 0.39 -8.83
N GLY A 266 7.67 -0.32 -7.76
CA GLY A 266 8.77 0.10 -6.89
C GLY A 266 10.09 0.25 -7.63
N PHE A 267 10.37 -0.64 -8.60
CA PHE A 267 11.55 -0.55 -9.46
C PHE A 267 11.49 0.66 -10.38
N LEU A 268 10.33 0.94 -10.98
CA LEU A 268 10.14 2.12 -11.83
C LEU A 268 10.30 3.42 -11.03
N SER A 269 9.78 3.48 -9.81
CA SER A 269 10.00 4.63 -8.92
C SER A 269 11.46 4.75 -8.45
N ALA A 270 12.14 3.62 -8.21
CA ALA A 270 13.57 3.63 -7.87
C ALA A 270 14.42 4.16 -9.04
N LEU A 271 14.08 3.74 -10.27
CA LEU A 271 14.72 4.20 -11.49
C LEU A 271 14.46 5.69 -11.73
N GLU A 272 13.22 6.15 -11.57
CA GLU A 272 12.86 7.57 -11.63
C GLU A 272 13.76 8.38 -10.68
N THR A 273 13.81 8.00 -9.39
CA THR A 273 14.58 8.73 -8.37
C THR A 273 16.07 8.79 -8.70
N ARG A 274 16.63 7.74 -9.32
CA ARG A 274 18.05 7.69 -9.69
C ARG A 274 18.39 8.45 -10.97
N MET A 275 17.44 8.56 -11.90
CA MET A 275 17.65 9.22 -13.19
C MET A 275 17.40 10.73 -13.12
N GLN A 276 16.74 11.22 -12.07
CA GLN A 276 16.58 12.64 -11.81
C GLN A 276 17.95 13.34 -11.71
N GLY A 277 18.20 14.31 -12.61
CA GLY A 277 19.44 15.10 -12.64
C GLY A 277 20.62 14.44 -13.35
N VAL A 278 20.46 13.24 -13.92
CA VAL A 278 21.49 12.60 -14.75
C VAL A 278 21.43 13.20 -16.16
N SER A 279 22.57 13.72 -16.64
CA SER A 279 22.69 14.15 -18.03
C SER A 279 22.77 12.92 -18.93
N ILE A 280 21.81 12.77 -19.85
CA ILE A 280 21.86 11.69 -20.82
C ILE A 280 22.80 12.12 -21.95
N PRO A 281 23.82 11.31 -22.29
CA PRO A 281 24.66 11.58 -23.45
C PRO A 281 23.78 11.76 -24.69
N LEU A 282 24.04 12.80 -25.49
CA LEU A 282 23.30 13.19 -26.70
C LEU A 282 22.03 14.05 -26.53
N ILE A 283 21.38 14.07 -25.35
CA ILE A 283 20.06 14.73 -25.16
C ILE A 283 20.10 15.88 -24.14
N GLY A 284 21.10 15.90 -23.24
CA GLY A 284 21.23 16.91 -22.19
C GLY A 284 20.50 16.54 -20.89
N VAL A 285 20.25 17.53 -20.02
CA VAL A 285 19.49 17.32 -18.78
C VAL A 285 18.00 17.31 -19.13
N LEU A 286 17.38 16.15 -19.04
CA LEU A 286 15.94 16.03 -19.24
C LEU A 286 15.17 16.67 -18.07
N PRO A 287 14.03 17.34 -18.32
CA PRO A 287 13.17 17.84 -17.26
C PRO A 287 12.75 16.71 -16.32
N THR A 288 12.75 16.98 -15.01
CA THR A 288 12.38 16.00 -13.98
C THR A 288 10.96 15.45 -14.19
N GLN A 289 10.06 16.26 -14.75
CA GLN A 289 8.69 15.87 -15.09
C GLN A 289 8.64 14.70 -16.08
N LEU A 290 9.61 14.58 -17.00
CA LEU A 290 9.65 13.46 -17.94
C LEU A 290 9.99 12.15 -17.23
N PHE A 291 10.91 12.21 -16.26
CA PHE A 291 11.23 11.05 -15.42
C PHE A 291 10.05 10.67 -14.52
N SER A 292 9.36 11.65 -13.94
CA SER A 292 8.14 11.39 -13.15
C SER A 292 6.96 10.86 -13.95
N ALA A 293 6.95 11.05 -15.26
CA ALA A 293 5.97 10.42 -16.15
C ALA A 293 6.30 8.95 -16.47
N LEU A 294 7.55 8.49 -16.29
CA LEU A 294 7.99 7.15 -16.71
C LEU A 294 7.19 6.01 -16.08
N PRO A 295 6.93 5.98 -14.75
CA PRO A 295 6.15 4.90 -14.15
C PRO A 295 4.77 4.77 -14.82
N TYR A 296 4.11 5.89 -15.09
CA TYR A 296 2.78 5.94 -15.69
C TYR A 296 2.78 5.56 -17.18
N VAL A 297 3.72 6.08 -17.97
CA VAL A 297 3.84 5.73 -19.39
C VAL A 297 4.13 4.24 -19.55
N LEU A 298 5.08 3.71 -18.77
CA LEU A 298 5.41 2.29 -18.81
C LEU A 298 4.25 1.41 -18.36
N THR A 299 3.42 1.84 -17.39
CA THR A 299 2.21 1.09 -17.06
C THR A 299 1.22 0.98 -18.21
N VAL A 300 1.02 2.08 -18.95
CA VAL A 300 0.12 2.06 -20.10
C VAL A 300 0.63 1.09 -21.16
N VAL A 301 1.94 1.11 -21.44
CA VAL A 301 2.58 0.19 -22.39
C VAL A 301 2.46 -1.26 -21.93
N LEU A 302 2.75 -1.54 -20.66
CA LEU A 302 2.69 -2.89 -20.11
C LEU A 302 1.26 -3.44 -20.12
N LEU A 303 0.28 -2.61 -19.77
CA LEU A 303 -1.13 -2.99 -19.80
C LEU A 303 -1.63 -3.23 -21.23
N ALA A 304 -1.31 -2.32 -22.14
CA ALA A 304 -1.72 -2.44 -23.53
C ALA A 304 -1.05 -3.63 -24.24
N GLY A 305 0.21 -3.93 -23.91
CA GLY A 305 1.02 -4.91 -24.65
C GLY A 305 1.03 -6.33 -24.08
N PHE A 306 0.98 -6.50 -22.75
CA PHE A 306 1.34 -7.79 -22.12
C PHE A 306 0.30 -8.35 -21.16
N ILE A 307 -0.67 -7.56 -20.73
CA ILE A 307 -1.67 -8.01 -19.75
C ILE A 307 -2.87 -8.61 -20.50
N GLY A 308 -2.88 -9.95 -20.61
CA GLY A 308 -4.06 -10.68 -21.11
C GLY A 308 -5.28 -10.48 -20.21
N LYS A 309 -6.48 -10.84 -20.69
CA LYS A 309 -7.80 -10.57 -20.05
C LYS A 309 -7.78 -10.69 -18.51
N ALA A 310 -8.13 -9.59 -17.83
CA ALA A 310 -8.40 -9.55 -16.40
C ALA A 310 -9.90 -9.75 -16.16
N ILE A 311 -10.27 -10.77 -15.38
CA ILE A 311 -11.66 -11.08 -15.04
C ILE A 311 -11.87 -10.62 -13.60
N ALA A 312 -12.63 -9.54 -13.43
CA ALA A 312 -13.01 -9.03 -12.12
C ALA A 312 -14.09 -9.93 -11.48
N PRO A 313 -14.22 -9.96 -10.14
CA PRO A 313 -15.33 -10.62 -9.46
C PRO A 313 -16.67 -10.09 -9.99
N LYS A 314 -17.63 -10.97 -10.31
CA LYS A 314 -18.86 -10.57 -11.02
C LYS A 314 -19.73 -9.57 -10.26
N ALA A 315 -19.71 -9.62 -8.93
CA ALA A 315 -20.48 -8.73 -8.07
C ALA A 315 -19.70 -7.49 -7.61
N ILE A 316 -18.51 -7.25 -8.17
CA ILE A 316 -17.71 -6.05 -7.85
C ILE A 316 -18.48 -4.78 -8.18
N GLY A 317 -18.48 -3.80 -7.27
CA GLY A 317 -19.15 -2.52 -7.46
C GLY A 317 -20.66 -2.56 -7.29
N ARG A 318 -21.28 -3.73 -7.12
CA ARG A 318 -22.74 -3.89 -7.01
C ARG A 318 -23.18 -3.92 -5.54
N PRO A 319 -24.07 -3.01 -5.11
CA PRO A 319 -24.71 -3.12 -3.80
C PRO A 319 -25.42 -4.46 -3.64
N TYR A 320 -25.33 -5.06 -2.46
CA TYR A 320 -26.01 -6.31 -2.16
C TYR A 320 -27.44 -6.02 -1.71
N GLU A 321 -28.41 -6.70 -2.32
CA GLU A 321 -29.81 -6.65 -1.92
C GLU A 321 -30.27 -8.03 -1.48
N LYS A 322 -30.78 -8.13 -0.26
CA LYS A 322 -31.33 -9.38 0.24
C LYS A 322 -32.70 -9.59 -0.39
N GLU A 323 -32.82 -10.63 -1.21
CA GLU A 323 -34.12 -11.10 -1.70
C GLU A 323 -34.96 -11.49 -0.48
N ARG A 324 -36.16 -10.90 -0.38
CA ARG A 324 -37.14 -11.16 0.68
C ARG A 324 -38.09 -12.27 0.27
#